data_AF-A0A644V5Y6-F1
#
_entry.id   AF-A0A644V5Y6-F1
#
_cell.length_a   1.000
_cell.length_b   1.000
_cell.length_c   1.000
_cell.angle_alpha   90.00
_cell.angle_beta   90.00
_cell.angle_gamma   90.00
#
_symmetry.space_group_name_H-M   'P 1'
#
loop_
_entity.id
_entity.type
_entity.pdbx_description
1 polymer ?
#
loop_
_entity_poly.entity_id
_entity_poly.type
_entity_poly.pdbx_seq_one_letter_code
_entity_poly.pdbx_strand_id
1 'polypeptide(L)'
;MWKKLLLICCFMVVAMSPVSAENSRVLNTNGTIVTAGENKLVVQGTGNISNVELTLLGKVYFVDNATMQKVDSSKIKVGEYAYAFYGADMTKSIPPQAKAILLVLGQGDSSLEYMRVSKIEDNGDFVKVYYDNKSMNISEKAMKNYKSIRPGDEVLGWYNLTTGSFPTAFNASYAILLNRDIAETVVVTDMSGTILVNNKELVKNQPTKIYNINGVVYLPLRGITDALGYKLTWNAFTKSIDLQKESTKVTLQIGNKGYWKNTERIVLENVPRIVDGKTFVPLEFFNNVMDEKVNIKE
;
A
#
# COMPACT_ATOMS: atom_id res chain seq x y z
N MET A 1 16.56 -41.78 -52.97
CA MET A 1 16.83 -41.61 -51.51
C MET A 1 17.24 -40.15 -51.33
N TRP A 2 16.59 -39.24 -50.62
CA TRP A 2 15.74 -39.29 -49.42
C TRP A 2 14.71 -38.14 -49.49
N LYS A 3 13.50 -38.39 -48.98
CA LYS A 3 12.40 -37.43 -48.84
C LYS A 3 12.74 -36.37 -47.78
N LYS A 4 12.48 -35.09 -48.04
CA LYS A 4 12.28 -34.08 -46.98
C LYS A 4 10.79 -33.83 -46.84
N LEU A 5 10.23 -34.38 -45.75
CA LEU A 5 8.88 -34.16 -45.27
C LEU A 5 8.86 -32.77 -44.61
N LEU A 6 8.07 -31.83 -45.11
CA LEU A 6 7.75 -30.60 -44.36
C LEU A 6 6.64 -30.94 -43.37
N LEU A 7 6.99 -30.96 -42.09
CA LEU A 7 6.02 -31.10 -41.00
C LEU A 7 5.41 -29.72 -40.73
N ILE A 8 4.16 -29.50 -41.13
CA ILE A 8 3.39 -28.33 -40.76
C ILE A 8 2.87 -28.57 -39.33
N CYS A 9 3.57 -28.03 -38.34
CA CYS A 9 3.07 -27.95 -36.97
C CYS A 9 1.97 -26.88 -36.90
N CYS A 10 0.73 -27.33 -37.00
CA CYS A 10 -0.44 -26.53 -36.68
C CYS A 10 -0.48 -26.33 -35.15
N PHE A 11 0.09 -25.22 -34.66
CA PHE A 11 -0.15 -24.79 -33.28
C PHE A 11 -1.59 -24.27 -33.21
N MET A 12 -2.49 -25.14 -32.79
CA MET A 12 -3.84 -24.76 -32.38
C MET A 12 -3.72 -23.97 -31.08
N VAL A 13 -3.56 -22.65 -31.19
CA VAL A 13 -3.69 -21.74 -30.06
C VAL A 13 -5.15 -21.81 -29.63
N VAL A 14 -5.43 -22.59 -28.60
CA VAL A 14 -6.67 -22.46 -27.85
C VAL A 14 -6.59 -21.09 -27.20
N ALA A 15 -7.19 -20.10 -27.86
CA ALA A 15 -7.46 -18.81 -27.26
C ALA A 15 -8.44 -19.07 -26.11
N MET A 16 -7.90 -19.28 -24.90
CA MET A 16 -8.66 -19.05 -23.69
C MET A 16 -9.10 -17.59 -23.78
N SER A 17 -10.38 -17.39 -24.07
CA SER A 17 -10.99 -16.07 -23.98
C SER A 17 -10.66 -15.53 -22.59
N PRO A 18 -10.15 -14.30 -22.45
CA PRO A 18 -9.97 -13.74 -21.13
C PRO A 18 -11.33 -13.82 -20.45
N VAL A 19 -11.38 -14.43 -19.25
CA VAL A 19 -12.50 -14.28 -18.33
C VAL A 19 -12.72 -12.77 -18.24
N SER A 20 -13.80 -12.31 -18.85
CA SER A 20 -14.22 -10.92 -18.81
C SER A 20 -14.31 -10.56 -17.33
N ALA A 21 -13.39 -9.74 -16.85
CA ALA A 21 -13.56 -9.09 -15.56
C ALA A 21 -14.83 -8.25 -15.70
N GLU A 22 -15.92 -8.76 -15.13
CA GLU A 22 -17.26 -8.21 -15.24
C GLU A 22 -17.19 -6.72 -14.90
N ASN A 23 -17.43 -5.87 -15.90
CA ASN A 23 -17.31 -4.42 -15.78
C ASN A 23 -18.60 -3.87 -15.11
N SER A 24 -18.96 -4.47 -13.97
CA SER A 24 -20.11 -4.04 -13.18
C SER A 24 -19.82 -2.67 -12.60
N ARG A 25 -20.73 -1.72 -12.83
CA ARG A 25 -20.68 -0.38 -12.25
C ARG A 25 -20.52 -0.47 -10.72
N VAL A 26 -19.69 0.40 -10.15
CA VAL A 26 -19.51 0.51 -8.70
C VAL A 26 -20.42 1.59 -8.14
N LEU A 27 -21.13 1.27 -7.07
CA LEU A 27 -21.98 2.18 -6.31
C LEU A 27 -21.31 2.46 -4.95
N ASN A 28 -21.74 3.53 -4.29
CA ASN A 28 -21.28 3.83 -2.94
C ASN A 28 -22.40 4.31 -2.02
N THR A 29 -22.19 4.09 -0.71
CA THR A 29 -22.98 4.64 0.38
C THR A 29 -22.04 4.95 1.54
N ASN A 30 -22.13 6.16 2.09
CA ASN A 30 -21.43 6.55 3.31
C ASN A 30 -22.43 6.77 4.44
N GLY A 31 -22.11 6.28 5.63
CA GLY A 31 -23.06 6.27 6.72
C GLY A 31 -22.66 5.37 7.87
N THR A 32 -23.62 5.09 8.74
CA THR A 32 -23.42 4.27 9.94
C THR A 32 -23.58 2.80 9.61
N ILE A 33 -22.67 1.97 10.12
CA ILE A 33 -22.82 0.52 10.13
C ILE A 33 -23.85 0.17 11.21
N VAL A 34 -25.06 -0.25 10.81
CA VAL A 34 -26.16 -0.52 11.76
C VAL A 34 -26.25 -1.99 12.18
N THR A 35 -25.71 -2.89 11.35
CA THR A 35 -25.53 -4.30 11.70
C THR A 35 -24.19 -4.78 11.15
N ALA A 36 -23.52 -5.68 11.85
CA ALA A 36 -22.32 -6.36 11.38
C ALA A 36 -22.32 -7.79 11.93
N GLY A 37 -22.26 -8.76 11.03
CA GLY A 37 -21.99 -10.17 11.32
C GLY A 37 -20.79 -10.65 10.52
N GLU A 38 -20.46 -11.95 10.62
CA GLU A 38 -19.25 -12.50 10.00
C GLU A 38 -19.19 -12.29 8.47
N ASN A 39 -20.32 -12.44 7.79
CA ASN A 39 -20.37 -12.43 6.32
C ASN A 39 -21.21 -11.31 5.72
N LYS A 40 -21.86 -10.49 6.56
CA LYS A 40 -22.77 -9.44 6.11
C LYS A 40 -22.76 -8.25 7.05
N LEU A 41 -23.01 -7.07 6.52
CA LEU A 41 -23.26 -5.87 7.30
C LEU A 41 -24.29 -4.99 6.61
N VAL A 42 -24.89 -4.05 7.33
CA VAL A 42 -25.80 -3.05 6.75
C VAL A 42 -25.22 -1.66 6.98
N VAL A 43 -25.15 -0.86 5.90
CA VAL A 43 -24.80 0.56 5.98
C VAL A 43 -26.04 1.40 5.70
N GLN A 44 -26.30 2.35 6.60
CA GLN A 44 -27.36 3.35 6.45
C GLN A 44 -26.79 4.75 6.38
N GLY A 45 -27.13 5.49 5.33
CA GLY A 45 -26.69 6.86 5.15
C GLY A 45 -26.99 7.42 3.76
N THR A 46 -26.01 8.11 3.18
CA THR A 46 -26.15 8.86 1.93
C THR A 46 -25.34 8.19 0.83
N GLY A 47 -25.89 8.17 -0.38
CA GLY A 47 -25.22 7.60 -1.55
C GLY A 47 -26.23 7.07 -2.56
N ASN A 48 -25.80 6.10 -3.37
CA ASN A 48 -26.67 5.49 -4.36
C ASN A 48 -27.86 4.75 -3.73
N ILE A 49 -27.63 4.10 -2.59
CA ILE A 49 -28.65 3.36 -1.83
C ILE A 49 -28.52 3.75 -0.35
N SER A 50 -29.57 4.34 0.22
CA SER A 50 -29.52 4.87 1.59
C SER A 50 -29.51 3.81 2.69
N ASN A 51 -29.94 2.59 2.39
CA ASN A 51 -29.93 1.44 3.30
C ASN A 51 -29.62 0.18 2.49
N VAL A 52 -28.40 -0.34 2.62
CA VAL A 52 -27.89 -1.45 1.80
C VAL A 52 -27.30 -2.54 2.69
N GLU A 53 -27.65 -3.80 2.40
CA GLU A 53 -27.00 -4.96 3.01
C GLU A 53 -25.85 -5.42 2.11
N LEU A 54 -24.66 -5.51 2.68
CA LEU A 54 -23.43 -5.82 1.99
C LEU A 54 -22.92 -7.19 2.42
N THR A 55 -22.73 -8.07 1.44
CA THR A 55 -22.10 -9.36 1.65
C THR A 55 -20.59 -9.20 1.61
N LEU A 56 -19.92 -9.72 2.65
CA LEU A 56 -18.47 -9.67 2.86
C LEU A 56 -17.74 -10.92 2.33
N LEU A 57 -18.45 -11.77 1.58
CA LEU A 57 -17.89 -12.98 1.00
C LEU A 57 -17.06 -12.66 -0.24
N GLY A 58 -15.85 -13.21 -0.30
CA GLY A 58 -14.92 -13.02 -1.40
C GLY A 58 -13.89 -11.92 -1.12
N LYS A 59 -13.41 -11.27 -2.18
CA LYS A 59 -12.35 -10.26 -2.07
C LYS A 59 -12.97 -8.91 -1.69
N VAL A 60 -12.88 -8.56 -0.41
CA VAL A 60 -13.29 -7.25 0.14
C VAL A 60 -12.09 -6.58 0.78
N TYR A 61 -11.89 -5.31 0.49
CA TYR A 61 -10.84 -4.51 1.11
C TYR A 61 -11.40 -3.72 2.30
N PHE A 62 -10.60 -3.57 3.35
CA PHE A 62 -10.91 -2.72 4.49
C PHE A 62 -9.77 -1.72 4.66
N VAL A 63 -10.10 -0.44 4.81
CA VAL A 63 -9.13 0.65 4.98
C VAL A 63 -9.55 1.49 6.17
N ASP A 64 -8.63 1.85 7.04
CA ASP A 64 -8.88 2.82 8.11
C ASP A 64 -8.77 4.24 7.55
N ASN A 65 -9.79 5.07 7.74
CA ASN A 65 -9.88 6.40 7.14
C ASN A 65 -8.87 7.39 7.73
N ALA A 66 -8.46 7.21 9.00
CA ALA A 66 -7.56 8.14 9.67
C ALA A 66 -6.10 7.91 9.25
N THR A 67 -5.69 6.65 9.20
CA THR A 67 -4.32 6.23 8.87
C THR A 67 -4.14 5.95 7.39
N MET A 68 -5.24 5.72 6.67
CA MET A 68 -5.26 5.40 5.25
C MET A 68 -4.50 4.10 4.91
N GLN A 69 -4.49 3.18 5.88
CA GLN A 69 -3.86 1.87 5.77
C GLN A 69 -4.91 0.78 5.62
N LYS A 70 -4.56 -0.30 4.91
CA LYS A 70 -5.39 -1.50 4.88
C LYS A 70 -5.46 -2.10 6.29
N VAL A 71 -6.67 -2.44 6.72
CA VAL A 71 -6.94 -3.08 8.00
C VAL A 71 -7.69 -4.40 7.80
N ASP A 72 -7.90 -5.12 8.89
CA ASP A 72 -8.67 -6.36 8.93
C ASP A 72 -10.16 -6.10 9.21
N SER A 73 -11.03 -7.02 8.78
CA SER A 73 -12.48 -6.93 9.00
C SER A 73 -12.87 -6.91 10.49
N SER A 74 -12.01 -7.42 11.38
CA SER A 74 -12.17 -7.31 12.83
C SER A 74 -12.24 -5.87 13.37
N LYS A 75 -11.86 -4.86 12.56
CA LYS A 75 -12.00 -3.44 12.90
C LYS A 75 -13.40 -2.89 12.71
N ILE A 76 -14.30 -3.63 12.05
CA ILE A 76 -15.69 -3.23 11.86
C ILE A 76 -16.40 -3.19 13.21
N LYS A 77 -17.08 -2.07 13.50
CA LYS A 77 -17.93 -1.95 14.69
C LYS A 77 -19.29 -1.37 14.32
N VAL A 78 -20.33 -1.97 14.90
CA VAL A 78 -21.69 -1.44 14.81
C VAL A 78 -21.76 -0.08 15.50
N GLY A 79 -22.42 0.87 14.87
CA GLY A 79 -22.53 2.26 15.32
C GLY A 79 -21.41 3.17 14.79
N GLU A 80 -20.36 2.63 14.18
CA GLU A 80 -19.30 3.45 13.57
C GLU A 80 -19.64 3.84 12.12
N TYR A 81 -19.02 4.92 11.65
CA TYR A 81 -19.18 5.44 10.31
C TYR A 81 -18.30 4.68 9.31
N ALA A 82 -18.77 4.46 8.10
CA ALA A 82 -17.99 3.90 7.01
C ALA A 82 -18.42 4.42 5.64
N TYR A 83 -17.50 4.38 4.69
CA TYR A 83 -17.76 4.56 3.26
C TYR A 83 -17.69 3.19 2.60
N ALA A 84 -18.83 2.74 2.08
CA ALA A 84 -18.95 1.46 1.42
C ALA A 84 -19.01 1.62 -0.09
N PHE A 85 -18.17 0.85 -0.79
CA PHE A 85 -18.20 0.68 -2.24
C PHE A 85 -18.62 -0.76 -2.56
N TYR A 86 -19.56 -0.91 -3.48
CA TYR A 86 -20.18 -2.20 -3.77
C TYR A 86 -20.63 -2.30 -5.24
N GLY A 87 -20.81 -3.52 -5.72
CA GLY A 87 -21.29 -3.76 -7.09
C GLY A 87 -22.73 -3.31 -7.30
N ALA A 88 -23.06 -2.84 -8.52
CA ALA A 88 -24.42 -2.46 -8.89
C ALA A 88 -25.38 -3.66 -9.08
N ASP A 89 -24.86 -4.88 -9.14
CA ASP A 89 -25.68 -6.09 -9.17
C ASP A 89 -26.27 -6.36 -7.79
N MET A 90 -27.57 -6.14 -7.67
CA MET A 90 -28.29 -6.18 -6.41
C MET A 90 -29.52 -7.09 -6.45
N THR A 91 -29.87 -7.65 -5.30
CA THR A 91 -31.16 -8.35 -5.13
C THR A 91 -32.32 -7.35 -5.06
N LYS A 92 -33.54 -7.85 -5.29
CA LYS A 92 -34.79 -7.09 -5.09
C LYS A 92 -35.33 -7.17 -3.66
N SER A 93 -34.48 -7.49 -2.66
CA SER A 93 -34.90 -7.55 -1.25
C SER A 93 -34.95 -6.16 -0.60
N ILE A 94 -35.44 -6.09 0.64
CA ILE A 94 -35.44 -4.87 1.46
C ILE A 94 -34.71 -5.18 2.79
N PRO A 95 -33.53 -4.58 3.04
CA PRO A 95 -32.73 -3.78 2.09
C PRO A 95 -32.24 -4.61 0.89
N PRO A 96 -31.93 -3.97 -0.25
CA PRO A 96 -31.28 -4.65 -1.37
C PRO A 96 -29.90 -5.13 -0.94
N GLN A 97 -29.52 -6.33 -1.41
CA GLN A 97 -28.24 -6.96 -1.08
C GLN A 97 -27.25 -6.79 -2.23
N ALA A 98 -26.03 -6.40 -1.92
CA ALA A 98 -24.93 -6.25 -2.88
C ALA A 98 -23.64 -6.91 -2.37
N LYS A 99 -22.71 -7.17 -3.28
CA LYS A 99 -21.34 -7.61 -2.92
C LYS A 99 -20.50 -6.39 -2.54
N ALA A 100 -19.93 -6.39 -1.34
CA ALA A 100 -18.97 -5.38 -0.93
C ALA A 100 -17.70 -5.50 -1.78
N ILE A 101 -17.08 -4.36 -2.08
CA ILE A 101 -15.78 -4.27 -2.76
C ILE A 101 -14.76 -3.66 -1.81
N LEU A 102 -15.11 -2.52 -1.19
CA LEU A 102 -14.24 -1.79 -0.27
C LEU A 102 -15.09 -1.16 0.84
N LEU A 103 -14.61 -1.26 2.07
CA LEU A 103 -15.08 -0.45 3.20
C LEU A 103 -13.94 0.43 3.69
N VAL A 104 -14.20 1.73 3.81
CA VAL A 104 -13.31 2.68 4.46
C VAL A 104 -13.93 3.04 5.81
N LEU A 105 -13.30 2.64 6.90
CA LEU A 105 -13.81 2.70 8.27
C LEU A 105 -13.40 4.00 8.96
N GLY A 106 -14.35 4.64 9.63
CA GLY A 106 -14.17 5.94 10.27
C GLY A 106 -14.74 7.09 9.45
N GLN A 107 -15.13 8.16 10.13
CA GLN A 107 -15.64 9.39 9.50
C GLN A 107 -14.49 10.29 9.03
N GLY A 108 -14.72 11.10 8.00
CA GLY A 108 -13.80 12.19 7.63
C GLY A 108 -14.36 13.11 6.56
N ASP A 109 -13.59 14.14 6.22
CA ASP A 109 -13.97 15.13 5.20
C ASP A 109 -13.43 14.80 3.80
N SER A 110 -12.95 13.56 3.61
CA SER A 110 -12.29 13.11 2.40
C SER A 110 -13.29 12.71 1.31
N SER A 111 -13.11 13.26 0.11
CA SER A 111 -13.78 12.78 -1.10
C SER A 111 -13.08 11.52 -1.58
N LEU A 112 -13.58 10.35 -1.16
CA LEU A 112 -13.03 9.04 -1.53
C LEU A 112 -13.54 8.59 -2.90
N GLU A 113 -12.63 8.16 -3.76
CA GLU A 113 -12.93 7.58 -5.08
C GLU A 113 -12.30 6.19 -5.18
N TYR A 114 -13.13 5.19 -5.45
CA TYR A 114 -12.69 3.85 -5.81
C TYR A 114 -12.46 3.78 -7.32
N MET A 115 -11.23 3.45 -7.72
CA MET A 115 -10.80 3.47 -9.11
C MET A 115 -10.37 2.07 -9.54
N ARG A 116 -11.11 1.47 -10.46
CA ARG A 116 -10.60 0.36 -11.27
C ARG A 116 -9.93 0.96 -12.51
N VAL A 117 -8.60 0.92 -12.54
CA VAL A 117 -7.79 1.64 -13.54
C VAL A 117 -8.03 1.05 -14.92
N SER A 118 -8.59 1.83 -15.85
CA SER A 118 -8.83 1.41 -17.23
C SER A 118 -7.65 1.76 -18.15
N LYS A 119 -7.05 2.92 -17.94
CA LYS A 119 -5.92 3.45 -18.71
C LYS A 119 -5.04 4.32 -17.81
N ILE A 120 -3.76 4.42 -18.16
CA ILE A 120 -2.83 5.38 -17.55
C ILE A 120 -2.15 6.26 -18.62
N GLU A 121 -1.75 7.46 -18.21
CA GLU A 121 -0.84 8.34 -18.95
C GLU A 121 0.27 8.83 -18.01
N ASP A 122 1.52 8.46 -18.28
CA ASP A 122 2.68 8.94 -17.54
C ASP A 122 3.08 10.33 -18.07
N ASN A 123 3.08 11.32 -17.18
CA ASN A 123 3.44 12.70 -17.48
C ASN A 123 4.81 13.09 -16.87
N GLY A 124 5.57 12.13 -16.35
CA GLY A 124 6.86 12.36 -15.67
C GLY A 124 6.70 12.58 -14.16
N ASP A 125 5.92 13.59 -13.78
CA ASP A 125 5.72 14.02 -12.38
C ASP A 125 4.51 13.37 -11.69
N PHE A 126 3.56 12.87 -12.49
CA PHE A 126 2.38 12.15 -12.04
C PHE A 126 1.93 11.14 -13.09
N VAL A 127 1.22 10.12 -12.64
CA VAL A 127 0.46 9.22 -13.50
C VAL A 127 -1.00 9.67 -13.49
N LYS A 128 -1.55 9.99 -14.65
CA LYS A 128 -2.98 10.21 -14.80
C LYS A 128 -3.67 8.87 -14.97
N VAL A 129 -4.55 8.55 -14.04
CA VAL A 129 -5.34 7.32 -13.96
C VAL A 129 -6.73 7.59 -14.47
N TYR A 130 -7.21 6.80 -15.44
CA TYR A 130 -8.58 6.85 -15.95
C TYR A 130 -9.43 5.74 -15.33
N TYR A 131 -10.67 6.06 -14.95
CA TYR A 131 -11.64 5.14 -14.34
C TYR A 131 -13.07 5.69 -14.55
N ASP A 132 -14.06 4.85 -14.87
CA ASP A 132 -15.48 5.23 -15.03
C ASP A 132 -15.73 6.59 -15.75
N ASN A 133 -15.08 6.80 -16.90
CA ASN A 133 -15.08 8.06 -17.67
C ASN A 133 -14.55 9.32 -16.95
N LYS A 134 -14.00 9.17 -15.74
CA LYS A 134 -13.26 10.17 -14.98
C LYS A 134 -11.75 9.95 -15.11
N SER A 135 -10.98 10.90 -14.57
CA SER A 135 -9.55 10.71 -14.36
C SER A 135 -9.08 11.36 -13.05
N MET A 136 -7.98 10.85 -12.50
CA MET A 136 -7.29 11.40 -11.33
C MET A 136 -5.78 11.36 -11.56
N ASN A 137 -5.10 12.45 -11.23
CA ASN A 137 -3.64 12.52 -11.22
C ASN A 137 -3.11 11.99 -9.89
N ILE A 138 -2.20 11.02 -9.94
CA ILE A 138 -1.53 10.45 -8.77
C ILE A 138 -0.04 10.71 -8.91
N SER A 139 0.53 11.47 -7.97
CA SER A 139 1.95 11.80 -7.92
C SER A 139 2.63 11.15 -6.72
N GLU A 140 3.94 11.34 -6.60
CA GLU A 140 4.72 10.81 -5.47
C GLU A 140 4.20 11.31 -4.11
N LYS A 141 3.66 12.54 -4.07
CA LYS A 141 3.04 13.09 -2.86
C LYS A 141 1.87 12.24 -2.38
N ALA A 142 1.08 11.73 -3.32
CA ALA A 142 -0.09 10.93 -3.00
C ALA A 142 0.29 9.48 -2.67
N MET A 143 1.32 8.97 -3.34
CA MET A 143 1.68 7.56 -3.30
C MET A 143 3.10 7.41 -3.84
N LYS A 144 4.06 7.03 -3.00
CA LYS A 144 5.49 6.98 -3.37
C LYS A 144 5.75 6.17 -4.65
N ASN A 145 5.12 4.99 -4.74
CA ASN A 145 5.24 4.09 -5.89
C ASN A 145 4.18 4.34 -6.99
N TYR A 146 3.68 5.56 -7.17
CA TYR A 146 2.62 5.86 -8.15
C TYR A 146 2.95 5.41 -9.59
N LYS A 147 4.22 5.43 -10.00
CA LYS A 147 4.67 4.93 -11.32
C LYS A 147 4.46 3.43 -11.51
N SER A 148 4.24 2.69 -10.43
CA SER A 148 3.95 1.27 -10.50
C SER A 148 2.52 0.99 -10.95
N ILE A 149 1.60 1.96 -10.95
CA ILE A 149 0.18 1.77 -11.30
C ILE A 149 0.05 1.32 -12.75
N ARG A 150 -0.85 0.38 -13.00
CA ARG A 150 -1.12 -0.23 -14.32
C ARG A 150 -2.62 -0.40 -14.54
N PRO A 151 -3.07 -0.49 -15.80
CA PRO A 151 -4.43 -0.94 -16.11
C PRO A 151 -4.78 -2.24 -15.38
N GLY A 152 -5.99 -2.32 -14.81
CA GLY A 152 -6.46 -3.43 -13.98
C GLY A 152 -6.19 -3.27 -12.48
N ASP A 153 -5.39 -2.29 -12.06
CA ASP A 153 -5.21 -1.97 -10.65
C ASP A 153 -6.51 -1.44 -10.00
N GLU A 154 -6.70 -1.77 -8.73
CA GLU A 154 -7.79 -1.22 -7.91
C GLU A 154 -7.16 -0.26 -6.90
N VAL A 155 -7.48 1.03 -7.03
CA VAL A 155 -6.86 2.12 -6.27
C VAL A 155 -7.95 2.88 -5.52
N LEU A 156 -7.72 3.14 -4.24
CA LEU A 156 -8.49 4.13 -3.50
C LEU A 156 -7.72 5.44 -3.54
N GLY A 157 -8.34 6.51 -4.04
CA GLY A 157 -7.76 7.85 -4.09
C GLY A 157 -8.68 8.86 -3.44
N TRP A 158 -8.11 9.94 -2.90
CA TRP A 158 -8.90 11.03 -2.32
C TRP A 158 -8.21 12.36 -2.46
N TYR A 159 -8.99 13.42 -2.34
CA TYR A 159 -8.54 14.79 -2.42
C TYR A 159 -9.30 15.66 -1.43
N ASN A 160 -8.61 16.65 -0.88
CA ASN A 160 -9.25 17.68 -0.09
C ASN A 160 -9.87 18.72 -1.03
N LEU A 161 -11.15 19.01 -0.84
CA LEU A 161 -11.82 20.11 -1.53
C LEU A 161 -11.41 21.42 -0.86
N THR A 162 -10.35 22.08 -1.34
CA THR A 162 -10.16 23.50 -1.00
C THR A 162 -11.19 24.32 -1.76
N THR A 163 -11.96 25.13 -1.05
CA THR A 163 -13.01 26.00 -1.59
C THR A 163 -12.45 26.94 -2.66
N GLY A 164 -12.71 26.64 -3.94
CA GLY A 164 -12.40 27.55 -5.05
C GLY A 164 -11.94 26.84 -6.31
N SER A 165 -12.88 26.63 -7.23
CA SER A 165 -12.73 26.09 -8.59
C SER A 165 -12.24 24.63 -8.71
N PHE A 166 -13.08 23.79 -9.34
CA PHE A 166 -12.79 22.40 -9.68
C PHE A 166 -11.95 22.36 -10.98
N PRO A 167 -10.65 22.02 -10.95
CA PRO A 167 -9.92 21.74 -12.18
C PRO A 167 -10.43 20.43 -12.80
N THR A 168 -10.42 20.36 -14.14
CA THR A 168 -10.83 19.19 -14.95
C THR A 168 -9.99 17.92 -14.71
N ALA A 169 -8.95 17.99 -13.86
CA ALA A 169 -8.16 16.87 -13.36
C ALA A 169 -7.91 17.02 -11.85
N PHE A 170 -8.37 16.04 -11.06
CA PHE A 170 -8.17 16.01 -9.62
C PHE A 170 -6.78 15.49 -9.27
N ASN A 171 -6.01 16.22 -8.47
CA ASN A 171 -4.77 15.71 -7.91
C ASN A 171 -5.09 14.99 -6.60
N ALA A 172 -4.72 13.71 -6.52
CA ALA A 172 -4.86 12.95 -5.28
C ALA A 172 -4.01 13.61 -4.18
N SER A 173 -4.61 13.80 -3.01
CA SER A 173 -3.87 14.14 -1.79
C SER A 173 -3.18 12.91 -1.23
N TYR A 174 -3.80 11.74 -1.37
CA TYR A 174 -3.20 10.43 -1.12
C TYR A 174 -3.94 9.36 -1.94
N ALA A 175 -3.20 8.32 -2.33
CA ALA A 175 -3.74 7.12 -2.97
C ALA A 175 -3.14 5.83 -2.39
N ILE A 176 -3.92 4.75 -2.37
CA ILE A 176 -3.46 3.41 -1.98
C ILE A 176 -3.90 2.36 -3.00
N LEU A 177 -2.98 1.45 -3.33
CA LEU A 177 -3.26 0.30 -4.17
C LEU A 177 -3.85 -0.85 -3.34
N LEU A 178 -5.04 -1.31 -3.72
CA LEU A 178 -5.83 -2.27 -2.96
C LEU A 178 -5.51 -3.71 -3.34
N ASN A 179 -5.46 -3.99 -4.64
CA ASN A 179 -5.47 -5.35 -5.18
C ASN A 179 -4.11 -6.05 -5.25
N ARG A 180 -3.01 -5.32 -4.99
CA ARG A 180 -1.67 -5.87 -4.85
C ARG A 180 -0.83 -4.98 -3.94
N ASP A 181 0.18 -5.57 -3.35
CA ASP A 181 1.17 -4.83 -2.59
C ASP A 181 2.27 -4.35 -3.55
N ILE A 182 2.42 -3.04 -3.60
CA ILE A 182 3.51 -2.34 -4.28
C ILE A 182 4.54 -2.07 -3.20
N ALA A 183 5.54 -2.95 -3.17
CA ALA A 183 6.60 -2.88 -2.19
C ALA A 183 7.38 -1.55 -2.31
N GLU A 184 7.10 -0.63 -1.41
CA GLU A 184 8.16 -0.07 -0.56
C GLU A 184 8.19 -0.95 0.68
N THR A 185 8.83 -2.11 0.54
CA THR A 185 8.85 -3.10 1.61
C THR A 185 10.24 -3.67 1.70
N VAL A 186 10.81 -3.53 2.90
CA VAL A 186 11.89 -4.39 3.33
C VAL A 186 11.23 -5.69 3.78
N VAL A 187 11.21 -6.70 2.91
CA VAL A 187 10.74 -8.04 3.27
C VAL A 187 11.95 -8.81 3.79
N VAL A 188 11.89 -9.19 5.05
CA VAL A 188 12.88 -10.08 5.66
C VAL A 188 12.29 -11.48 5.58
N THR A 189 12.88 -12.34 4.75
CA THR A 189 12.45 -13.75 4.64
C THR A 189 13.30 -14.55 5.61
N ASP A 190 12.64 -14.99 6.69
CA ASP A 190 13.10 -15.81 7.81
C ASP A 190 14.45 -15.41 8.47
N MET A 191 14.82 -16.12 9.54
CA MET A 191 16.10 -15.91 10.23
C MET A 191 17.31 -16.50 9.46
N SER A 192 17.10 -17.13 8.30
CA SER A 192 18.14 -17.75 7.46
C SER A 192 18.89 -16.75 6.56
N GLY A 193 18.43 -15.49 6.49
CA GLY A 193 19.31 -14.36 6.16
C GLY A 193 19.09 -13.68 4.80
N THR A 194 17.91 -13.83 4.18
CA THR A 194 17.59 -13.09 2.96
C THR A 194 16.75 -11.85 3.29
N ILE A 195 17.26 -10.69 2.86
CA ILE A 195 16.57 -9.40 2.97
C ILE A 195 16.26 -8.95 1.54
N LEU A 196 14.99 -8.76 1.26
CA LEU A 196 14.49 -8.16 0.02
C LEU A 196 14.15 -6.71 0.30
N VAL A 197 14.67 -5.79 -0.49
CA VAL A 197 14.26 -4.38 -0.49
C VAL A 197 13.62 -4.11 -1.84
N ASN A 198 12.36 -3.68 -1.85
CA ASN A 198 11.59 -3.44 -3.08
C ASN A 198 11.58 -4.66 -4.02
N ASN A 199 11.34 -5.85 -3.45
CA ASN A 199 11.38 -7.15 -4.14
C ASN A 199 12.71 -7.52 -4.80
N LYS A 200 13.80 -6.82 -4.46
CA LYS A 200 15.16 -7.14 -4.90
C LYS A 200 15.98 -7.62 -3.70
N GLU A 201 16.59 -8.78 -3.84
CA GLU A 201 17.49 -9.31 -2.82
C GLU A 201 18.69 -8.38 -2.63
N LEU A 202 19.03 -8.09 -1.36
CA LEU A 202 20.29 -7.45 -1.02
C LEU A 202 21.42 -8.40 -1.43
N VAL A 203 22.23 -7.95 -2.39
CA VAL A 203 23.29 -8.76 -3.00
C VAL A 203 24.22 -9.33 -1.94
N LYS A 204 24.65 -10.59 -2.12
CA LYS A 204 25.55 -11.40 -1.27
C LYS A 204 26.82 -10.71 -0.72
N ASN A 205 27.22 -9.56 -1.29
CA ASN A 205 28.40 -8.77 -0.88
C ASN A 205 28.08 -7.61 0.08
N GLN A 206 26.81 -7.38 0.41
CA GLN A 206 26.41 -6.47 1.48
C GLN A 206 26.06 -7.26 2.75
N PRO A 207 26.14 -6.66 3.95
CA PRO A 207 25.62 -7.34 5.13
C PRO A 207 24.14 -7.66 4.96
N THR A 208 23.80 -8.95 4.90
CA THR A 208 22.42 -9.45 4.90
C THR A 208 22.04 -10.13 6.22
N LYS A 209 23.01 -10.28 7.14
CA LYS A 209 22.82 -10.99 8.39
C LYS A 209 21.81 -10.28 9.27
N ILE A 210 20.85 -11.04 9.78
CA ILE A 210 19.84 -10.58 10.73
C ILE A 210 20.30 -11.05 12.11
N TYR A 211 20.14 -10.19 13.11
CA TYR A 211 20.44 -10.54 14.49
C TYR A 211 19.18 -10.54 15.33
N ASN A 212 18.96 -11.58 16.12
CA ASN A 212 18.01 -11.53 17.22
C ASN A 212 18.81 -11.32 18.51
N ILE A 213 18.64 -10.16 19.13
CA ILE A 213 19.30 -9.81 20.38
C ILE A 213 18.21 -9.59 21.41
N ASN A 214 18.07 -10.53 22.36
CA ASN A 214 17.07 -10.49 23.43
C ASN A 214 15.62 -10.34 22.92
N GLY A 215 15.26 -11.06 21.85
CA GLY A 215 13.92 -11.01 21.26
C GLY A 215 13.71 -9.85 20.29
N VAL A 216 14.72 -8.99 20.07
CA VAL A 216 14.63 -7.86 19.15
C VAL A 216 15.38 -8.18 17.86
N VAL A 217 14.70 -8.01 16.73
CA VAL A 217 15.27 -8.20 15.40
C VAL A 217 16.05 -6.95 14.99
N TYR A 218 17.31 -7.15 14.64
CA TYR A 218 18.24 -6.13 14.18
C TYR A 218 18.62 -6.37 12.72
N LEU A 219 18.57 -5.30 11.95
CA LEU A 219 18.75 -5.33 10.51
C LEU A 219 19.95 -4.45 10.10
N PRO A 220 20.66 -4.82 9.02
CA PRO A 220 21.84 -4.11 8.55
C PRO A 220 21.45 -2.76 7.97
N LEU A 221 21.90 -1.68 8.60
CA LEU A 221 21.49 -0.33 8.23
C LEU A 221 21.88 0.00 6.80
N ARG A 222 23.18 -0.08 6.48
CA ARG A 222 23.75 0.35 5.20
C ARG A 222 23.10 -0.37 4.02
N GLY A 223 22.97 -1.69 4.07
CA GLY A 223 22.45 -2.46 2.94
C GLY A 223 21.02 -2.08 2.58
N ILE A 224 20.18 -1.91 3.61
CA ILE A 224 18.79 -1.50 3.42
C ILE A 224 18.71 -0.05 2.95
N THR A 225 19.41 0.88 3.63
CA THR A 225 19.34 2.31 3.29
C THR A 225 19.90 2.61 1.91
N ASP A 226 20.97 1.94 1.49
CA ASP A 226 21.55 2.07 0.16
C ASP A 226 20.55 1.61 -0.92
N ALA A 227 19.88 0.46 -0.70
CA ALA A 227 18.86 -0.05 -1.61
C ALA A 227 17.60 0.84 -1.67
N LEU A 228 17.28 1.54 -0.58
CA LEU A 228 16.23 2.55 -0.51
C LEU A 228 16.66 3.92 -1.11
N GLY A 229 17.92 4.07 -1.52
CA GLY A 229 18.45 5.28 -2.16
C GLY A 229 18.93 6.38 -1.21
N TYR A 230 19.14 6.07 0.07
CA TYR A 230 19.71 7.01 1.02
C TYR A 230 21.24 7.08 0.89
N LYS A 231 21.78 8.29 1.01
CA LYS A 231 23.21 8.51 1.22
C LYS A 231 23.51 8.43 2.72
N LEU A 232 24.35 7.47 3.11
CA LEU A 232 24.80 7.28 4.49
C LEU A 232 26.18 7.92 4.72
N THR A 233 26.26 8.84 5.69
CA THR A 233 27.50 9.46 6.16
C THR A 233 27.78 9.05 7.60
N TRP A 234 29.00 8.56 7.88
CA TRP A 234 29.44 8.20 9.22
C TRP A 234 30.31 9.29 9.82
N ASN A 235 29.97 9.75 11.02
CA ASN A 235 30.80 10.62 11.83
C ASN A 235 31.46 9.80 12.96
N ALA A 236 32.75 9.52 12.82
CA ALA A 236 33.50 8.72 13.79
C ALA A 236 33.68 9.43 15.13
N PHE A 237 33.76 10.77 15.15
CA PHE A 237 33.96 11.55 16.36
C PHE A 237 32.75 11.47 17.29
N THR A 238 31.55 11.65 16.73
CA THR A 238 30.30 11.60 17.51
C THR A 238 29.69 10.20 17.57
N LYS A 239 30.24 9.25 16.81
CA LYS A 239 29.63 7.93 16.57
C LYS A 239 28.20 8.04 16.02
N SER A 240 27.98 9.01 15.14
CA SER A 240 26.67 9.29 14.55
C SER A 240 26.63 8.93 13.08
N ILE A 241 25.44 8.59 12.61
CA ILE A 241 25.14 8.31 11.21
C ILE A 241 24.11 9.31 10.75
N ASP A 242 24.38 9.93 9.60
CA ASP A 242 23.43 10.77 8.89
C ASP A 242 23.00 10.07 7.60
N LEU A 243 21.70 9.88 7.43
CA LEU A 243 21.06 9.38 6.22
C LEU A 243 20.37 10.54 5.52
N GLN A 244 20.61 10.70 4.22
CA GLN A 244 19.98 11.74 3.40
C GLN A 244 19.34 11.13 2.16
N LYS A 245 18.07 11.41 1.92
CA LYS A 245 17.36 11.15 0.65
C LYS A 245 16.43 12.32 0.37
N GLU A 246 16.67 13.02 -0.73
CA GLU A 246 15.89 14.22 -1.11
C GLU A 246 15.78 15.22 0.06
N SER A 247 14.56 15.55 0.52
CA SER A 247 14.30 16.43 1.67
C SER A 247 14.32 15.72 3.03
N THR A 248 14.46 14.40 3.06
CA THR A 248 14.45 13.60 4.29
C THR A 248 15.87 13.44 4.83
N LYS A 249 16.07 13.90 6.07
CA LYS A 249 17.28 13.69 6.85
C LYS A 249 16.97 12.83 8.06
N VAL A 250 17.73 11.74 8.27
CA VAL A 250 17.62 10.92 9.48
C VAL A 250 18.99 10.85 10.16
N THR A 251 19.04 11.16 11.45
CA THR A 251 20.26 11.09 12.26
C THR A 251 20.08 10.13 13.42
N LEU A 252 21.06 9.26 13.62
CA LEU A 252 21.11 8.29 14.72
C LEU A 252 22.52 8.20 15.29
N GLN A 253 22.64 7.81 16.56
CA GLN A 253 23.91 7.68 17.24
C GLN A 253 24.03 6.29 17.89
N ILE A 254 25.20 5.66 17.76
CA ILE A 254 25.44 4.34 18.33
C ILE A 254 25.23 4.38 19.85
N GLY A 255 24.42 3.45 20.36
CA GLY A 255 24.12 3.37 21.80
C GLY A 255 23.09 4.38 22.31
N ASN A 256 22.48 5.21 21.45
CA ASN A 256 21.49 6.21 21.84
C ASN A 256 20.07 5.77 21.46
N LYS A 257 19.10 5.98 22.36
CA LYS A 257 17.67 5.72 22.12
C LYS A 257 16.98 6.80 21.27
N GLY A 258 17.60 7.98 21.16
CA GLY A 258 17.07 9.11 20.40
C GLY A 258 17.50 9.07 18.94
N TYR A 259 16.51 9.07 18.06
CA TYR A 259 16.62 9.18 16.61
C TYR A 259 16.02 10.52 16.18
N TRP A 260 16.55 11.09 15.11
CA TRP A 260 16.04 12.35 14.56
C TRP A 260 15.59 12.12 13.13
N LYS A 261 14.37 12.55 12.81
CA LYS A 261 13.86 12.63 11.44
C LYS A 261 13.55 14.10 11.16
N ASN A 262 14.31 14.71 10.26
CA ASN A 262 14.30 16.15 10.02
C ASN A 262 14.51 16.93 11.32
N THR A 263 13.47 17.58 11.84
CA THR A 263 13.49 18.32 13.11
C THR A 263 12.83 17.56 14.26
N GLU A 264 12.19 16.42 13.99
CA GLU A 264 11.47 15.62 14.98
C GLU A 264 12.41 14.64 15.67
N ARG A 265 12.26 14.51 16.99
CA ARG A 265 12.99 13.53 17.81
C ARG A 265 12.07 12.37 18.16
N ILE A 266 12.46 11.18 17.76
CA ILE A 266 11.75 9.91 18.00
C ILE A 266 12.59 9.08 18.96
N VAL A 267 11.98 8.56 20.03
CA VAL A 267 12.67 7.74 21.04
C VAL A 267 12.20 6.30 20.90
N LEU A 268 13.14 5.37 20.71
CA LEU A 268 12.86 3.94 20.66
C LEU A 268 13.45 3.24 21.88
N GLU A 269 12.94 2.05 22.21
CA GLU A 269 13.48 1.27 23.33
C GLU A 269 14.86 0.69 23.02
N ASN A 270 15.10 0.34 21.75
CA ASN A 270 16.35 -0.25 21.31
C ASN A 270 17.26 0.75 20.60
N VAL A 271 18.56 0.58 20.81
CA VAL A 271 19.61 1.49 20.32
C VAL A 271 20.33 0.92 19.09
N PRO A 272 20.91 1.76 18.21
CA PRO A 272 21.78 1.29 17.14
C PRO A 272 23.04 0.65 17.72
N ARG A 273 23.49 -0.45 17.11
CA ARG A 273 24.65 -1.24 17.56
C ARG A 273 25.64 -1.47 16.43
N ILE A 274 26.90 -1.64 16.79
CA ILE A 274 27.92 -2.13 15.87
C ILE A 274 28.16 -3.61 16.17
N VAL A 275 27.99 -4.47 15.15
CA VAL A 275 28.30 -5.90 15.20
C VAL A 275 29.21 -6.21 14.02
N ASP A 276 30.35 -6.86 14.24
CA ASP A 276 31.37 -7.17 13.22
C ASP A 276 31.77 -5.95 12.35
N GLY A 277 31.92 -4.78 12.97
CA GLY A 277 32.29 -3.54 12.29
C GLY A 277 31.18 -2.91 11.43
N LYS A 278 29.94 -3.40 11.52
CA LYS A 278 28.79 -2.92 10.74
C LYS A 278 27.68 -2.44 11.66
N THR A 279 26.96 -1.41 11.24
CA THR A 279 25.84 -0.87 12.01
C THR A 279 24.57 -1.66 11.77
N PHE A 280 23.93 -2.05 12.86
CA PHE A 280 22.61 -2.65 12.91
C PHE A 280 21.67 -1.77 13.72
N VAL A 281 20.43 -1.71 13.27
CA VAL A 281 19.35 -0.96 13.92
C VAL A 281 18.19 -1.92 14.18
N PRO A 282 17.40 -1.70 15.24
CA PRO A 282 16.24 -2.53 15.50
C PRO A 282 15.23 -2.37 14.35
N LEU A 283 14.45 -3.40 14.04
CA LEU A 283 13.45 -3.37 12.96
C LEU A 283 12.49 -2.16 13.10
N GLU A 284 12.12 -1.83 14.34
CA GLU A 284 11.26 -0.69 14.68
C GLU A 284 11.83 0.66 14.18
N PHE A 285 13.14 0.79 13.96
CA PHE A 285 13.73 1.99 13.36
C PHE A 285 13.17 2.24 11.95
N PHE A 286 13.08 1.20 11.13
CA PHE A 286 12.56 1.34 9.77
C PHE A 286 11.07 1.71 9.79
N ASN A 287 10.28 1.03 10.61
CA ASN A 287 8.85 1.28 10.72
C ASN A 287 8.52 2.66 11.33
N ASN A 288 9.17 3.03 12.42
CA ASN A 288 8.75 4.16 13.26
C ASN A 288 9.58 5.43 13.02
N VAL A 289 10.77 5.34 12.41
CA VAL A 289 11.62 6.49 12.10
C VAL A 289 11.68 6.74 10.60
N MET A 290 11.85 5.70 9.79
CA MET A 290 11.95 5.86 8.35
C MET A 290 10.59 5.84 7.62
N ASP A 291 9.51 5.45 8.30
CA ASP A 291 8.18 5.16 7.72
C ASP A 291 8.23 4.06 6.63
N GLU A 292 9.21 3.17 6.73
CA GLU A 292 9.40 2.06 5.80
C GLU A 292 8.70 0.82 6.35
N LYS A 293 7.85 0.17 5.55
CA LYS A 293 7.15 -1.03 5.99
C LYS A 293 8.09 -2.23 5.98
N VAL A 294 8.40 -2.77 7.16
CA VAL A 294 9.16 -4.02 7.28
C VAL A 294 8.24 -5.18 7.67
N ASN A 295 8.25 -6.24 6.85
CA ASN A 295 7.52 -7.48 7.14
C ASN A 295 8.51 -8.63 7.29
N ILE A 296 8.34 -9.42 8.35
CA ILE A 296 9.02 -10.71 8.51
C ILE A 296 8.11 -11.78 7.91
N LYS A 297 8.59 -12.52 6.93
CA LYS A 297 7.92 -13.73 6.42
C LYS A 297 8.59 -14.95 7.03
N GLU A 298 7.80 -15.79 7.68
CA GLU A 298 8.17 -17.16 8.05
C GLU A 298 8.14 -18.08 6.82
#